data_AF-A0A4R8DT48-F1
#
_entry.id   AF-A0A4R8DT48-F1
#
_cell.length_a   1.000
_cell.length_b   1.000
_cell.length_c   1.000
_cell.angle_alpha   90.00
_cell.angle_beta   90.00
_cell.angle_gamma   90.00
#
_symmetry.space_group_name_H-M   'P 1'
#
loop_
_entity.id
_entity.type
_entity.pdbx_description
1 polymer ?
#
loop_
_entity_poly.entity_id
_entity_poly.type
_entity_poly.pdbx_seq_one_letter_code
_entity_poly.pdbx_strand_id
1 'polypeptide(L)'
;MLYSKDDLTHKDYEWEKPPGKVVYSGSPTRRAFDPFNGEQVLFVINTFCTSITGITIAEVEKIESLLRDKLPLGPRSEISVVRWLELIYE
;
A
#
# COMPACT_ATOMS: atom_id res chain seq x y z
N MET A 1 8.97 -6.19 -10.18
CA MET A 1 8.81 -7.29 -9.21
C MET A 1 7.63 -6.89 -8.32
N LEU A 2 6.70 -7.80 -8.05
CA LEU A 2 5.56 -7.50 -7.19
C LEU A 2 5.73 -8.31 -5.90
N TYR A 3 5.52 -7.65 -4.77
CA TYR A 3 5.53 -8.22 -3.44
C TYR A 3 4.19 -8.87 -3.14
N SER A 4 4.21 -9.77 -2.16
CA SER A 4 3.10 -10.60 -1.72
C SER A 4 2.79 -10.33 -0.25
N LYS A 5 1.70 -10.92 0.24
CA LYS A 5 1.35 -10.90 1.67
C LYS A 5 2.48 -11.39 2.57
N ASP A 6 3.28 -12.34 2.11
CA ASP A 6 4.34 -12.95 2.93
C ASP A 6 5.55 -12.01 3.10
N ASP A 7 5.65 -10.98 2.25
CA ASP A 7 6.66 -9.92 2.34
C ASP A 7 6.25 -8.81 3.33
N LEU A 8 5.05 -8.88 3.93
CA LEU A 8 4.54 -7.92 4.91
C LEU A 8 4.75 -8.42 6.36
N THR A 9 5.17 -7.51 7.22
CA THR A 9 5.53 -7.80 8.62
C THR A 9 4.35 -7.69 9.56
N HIS A 10 3.41 -6.79 9.30
CA HIS A 10 2.25 -6.57 10.14
C HIS A 10 1.22 -7.69 9.98
N LYS A 11 0.63 -8.10 11.11
CA LYS A 11 -0.21 -9.31 11.19
C LYS A 11 -1.69 -9.02 11.47
N ASP A 12 -2.03 -7.78 11.75
CA ASP A 12 -3.37 -7.31 12.09
C ASP A 12 -4.17 -6.82 10.88
N TYR A 13 -3.69 -7.10 9.67
CA TYR A 13 -4.44 -6.78 8.46
C TYR A 13 -5.73 -7.59 8.33
N GLU A 14 -6.78 -6.90 7.94
CA GLU A 14 -8.01 -7.49 7.44
C GLU A 14 -7.80 -7.91 5.98
N TRP A 15 -7.69 -9.21 5.77
CA TRP A 15 -7.64 -9.82 4.44
C TRP A 15 -9.05 -10.20 4.00
N GLU A 16 -9.92 -9.21 3.83
CA GLU A 16 -11.27 -9.49 3.36
C GLU A 16 -11.27 -9.83 1.86
N LYS A 17 -11.82 -10.99 1.51
CA LYS A 17 -12.33 -11.25 0.15
C LYS A 17 -13.85 -11.12 0.19
N PRO A 18 -14.42 -9.90 0.11
CA PRO A 18 -15.86 -9.79 0.07
C PRO A 18 -16.38 -10.50 -1.19
N PRO A 19 -17.50 -11.25 -1.09
CA PRO A 19 -18.15 -11.82 -2.25
C PRO A 19 -18.59 -10.66 -3.17
N GLY A 20 -18.08 -10.64 -4.40
CA GLY A 20 -18.28 -9.51 -5.34
C GLY A 20 -17.04 -8.68 -5.67
N LYS A 21 -15.84 -9.11 -5.24
CA LYS A 21 -14.50 -8.67 -5.70
C LYS A 21 -14.39 -7.18 -6.06
N VAL A 22 -14.12 -6.34 -5.06
CA VAL A 22 -13.36 -5.12 -5.33
C VAL A 22 -11.94 -5.56 -5.71
N VAL A 23 -11.65 -5.60 -7.01
CA VAL A 23 -10.30 -5.90 -7.49
C VAL A 23 -9.44 -4.65 -7.31
N TYR A 24 -8.37 -4.76 -6.53
CA TYR A 24 -7.32 -3.74 -6.42
C TYR A 24 -6.28 -4.02 -7.50
N SER A 25 -6.49 -3.47 -8.69
CA SER A 25 -5.61 -3.67 -9.85
C SER A 25 -5.61 -2.46 -10.77
N GLY A 26 -4.63 -2.40 -11.68
CA GLY A 26 -4.46 -1.27 -12.57
C GLY A 26 -3.83 -0.08 -11.85
N SER A 27 -4.33 1.12 -12.12
CA SER A 27 -3.81 2.35 -11.52
C SER A 27 -4.57 2.71 -10.23
N PRO A 28 -3.90 3.35 -9.24
CA PRO A 28 -4.56 3.81 -8.03
C PRO A 28 -5.66 4.81 -8.38
N THR A 29 -6.73 4.80 -7.60
CA THR A 29 -7.94 5.59 -7.87
C THR A 29 -8.25 6.57 -6.73
N ARG A 30 -9.42 7.22 -6.80
CA ARG A 30 -9.94 8.06 -5.72
C ARG A 30 -10.61 7.25 -4.59
N ARG A 31 -10.54 5.91 -4.64
CA ARG A 31 -11.05 5.05 -3.58
C ARG A 31 -10.36 5.38 -2.26
N ALA A 32 -11.13 5.39 -1.18
CA ALA A 32 -10.60 5.58 0.17
C ALA A 32 -9.60 4.47 0.48
N PHE A 33 -8.42 4.87 0.96
CA PHE A 33 -7.38 3.98 1.43
C PHE A 33 -7.60 3.62 2.89
N ASP A 34 -7.53 2.35 3.19
CA ASP A 34 -7.59 1.78 4.52
C ASP A 34 -6.24 1.11 4.86
N PRO A 35 -5.47 1.66 5.82
CA PRO A 35 -4.19 1.09 6.22
C PRO A 35 -4.33 -0.25 6.96
N PHE A 36 -5.54 -0.65 7.38
CA PHE A 36 -5.80 -1.96 7.99
C PHE A 36 -6.26 -3.00 6.98
N ASN A 37 -6.56 -2.62 5.74
CA ASN A 37 -6.91 -3.55 4.67
C ASN A 37 -5.64 -4.06 3.95
N GLY A 38 -5.32 -5.33 4.15
CA GLY A 38 -4.08 -5.93 3.62
C GLY A 38 -3.98 -5.91 2.09
N GLU A 39 -5.12 -6.05 1.39
CA GLU A 39 -5.16 -6.00 -0.08
C GLU A 39 -4.88 -4.58 -0.61
N GLN A 40 -5.40 -3.55 0.07
CA GLN A 40 -5.13 -2.16 -0.30
C GLN A 40 -3.70 -1.74 -0.01
N VAL A 41 -3.17 -2.12 1.15
CA VAL A 41 -1.76 -1.86 1.51
C VAL A 41 -0.84 -2.48 0.48
N LEU A 42 -1.05 -3.76 0.16
CA LEU A 42 -0.24 -4.46 -0.85
C LEU A 42 -0.36 -3.82 -2.24
N PHE A 43 -1.56 -3.41 -2.63
CA PHE A 43 -1.79 -2.72 -3.91
C PHE A 43 -1.04 -1.38 -3.98
N VAL A 44 -1.08 -0.56 -2.93
CA VAL A 44 -0.37 0.73 -2.86
C VAL A 44 1.15 0.51 -2.88
N ILE A 45 1.67 -0.40 -2.07
CA ILE A 45 3.10 -0.74 -2.03
C ILE A 45 3.56 -1.18 -3.42
N ASN A 46 2.87 -2.14 -4.02
CA ASN A 46 3.23 -2.65 -5.34
C ASN A 46 3.15 -1.58 -6.43
N THR A 47 2.14 -0.71 -6.37
CA THR A 47 2.01 0.43 -7.29
C THR A 47 3.22 1.35 -7.16
N PHE A 48 3.57 1.75 -5.94
CA PHE A 48 4.71 2.62 -5.68
C PHE A 48 6.04 1.96 -6.09
N CYS A 49 6.24 0.68 -5.77
CA CYS A 49 7.44 -0.05 -6.17
C CYS A 49 7.56 -0.28 -7.68
N THR A 50 6.50 -0.04 -8.47
CA THR A 50 6.61 -0.04 -9.94
C THR A 50 7.19 1.26 -10.50
N SER A 51 7.11 2.38 -9.77
CA SER A 51 7.67 3.67 -10.20
C SER A 51 9.13 3.87 -9.75
N ILE A 52 9.66 2.99 -8.88
CA ILE A 52 11.03 3.07 -8.35
C ILE A 52 11.78 1.76 -8.60
N THR A 53 13.07 1.86 -8.91
CA THR A 53 13.95 0.69 -9.10
C THR A 53 14.76 0.39 -7.83
N GLY A 54 15.14 -0.87 -7.62
CA GLY A 54 16.04 -1.25 -6.53
C GLY A 54 15.41 -1.37 -5.14
N ILE A 55 14.09 -1.40 -5.03
CA ILE A 55 13.41 -1.66 -3.75
C ILE A 55 13.76 -3.07 -3.25
N THR A 56 14.21 -3.16 -2.01
CA THR A 56 14.49 -4.41 -1.29
C THR A 56 13.32 -4.78 -0.39
N ILE A 57 13.30 -6.01 0.13
CA ILE A 57 12.26 -6.41 1.13
C ILE A 57 12.31 -5.49 2.35
N ALA A 58 13.49 -5.12 2.85
CA ALA A 58 13.60 -4.20 3.99
C ALA A 58 12.96 -2.81 3.71
N GLU A 59 13.02 -2.34 2.46
CA GLU A 59 12.33 -1.10 2.08
C GLU A 59 10.82 -1.29 2.00
N VAL A 60 10.32 -2.48 1.62
CA VAL A 60 8.89 -2.80 1.68
C VAL A 60 8.38 -2.74 3.11
N GLU A 61 9.09 -3.34 4.06
CA GLU A 61 8.73 -3.32 5.50
C GLU A 61 8.72 -1.89 6.05
N LYS A 62 9.63 -1.04 5.56
CA LYS A 62 9.69 0.37 5.91
C LYS A 62 8.50 1.15 5.32
N ILE A 63 8.16 0.94 4.06
CA ILE A 63 6.98 1.56 3.41
C ILE A 63 5.70 1.11 4.12
N GLU A 64 5.58 -0.17 4.46
CA GLU A 64 4.49 -0.74 5.25
C GLU A 64 4.34 0.01 6.58
N SER A 65 5.44 0.18 7.32
CA SER A 65 5.46 0.92 8.58
C SER A 65 5.09 2.40 8.39
N LEU A 66 5.51 3.04 7.30
CA LEU A 66 5.13 4.42 6.98
C LEU A 66 3.62 4.53 6.76
N LEU A 67 3.03 3.62 5.98
CA LEU A 67 1.60 3.59 5.69
C LEU A 67 0.75 3.38 6.94
N ARG A 68 1.26 2.62 7.92
CA ARG A 68 0.54 2.34 9.16
C ARG A 68 0.71 3.44 10.21
N ASP A 69 1.95 3.86 10.46
CA ASP A 69 2.27 4.67 11.64
C ASP A 69 2.44 6.15 11.34
N LYS A 70 2.73 6.50 10.08
CA LYS A 70 3.11 7.86 9.66
C LYS A 70 2.17 8.45 8.63
N LEU A 71 1.17 7.69 8.18
CA LEU A 71 0.18 8.23 7.27
C LEU A 71 -0.60 9.37 7.96
N PRO A 72 -0.66 10.57 7.36
CA PRO A 72 -1.31 11.70 7.99
C PRO A 72 -2.79 11.43 8.26
N LEU A 73 -3.25 11.83 9.46
CA LEU A 73 -4.61 11.61 9.92
C LEU A 73 -5.66 12.16 8.94
N GLY A 74 -6.72 11.38 8.72
CA GLY A 74 -7.86 11.72 7.88
C GLY A 74 -8.03 10.79 6.66
N PRO A 75 -9.22 10.82 6.03
CA PRO A 75 -9.47 9.99 4.85
C PRO A 75 -8.55 10.41 3.70
N ARG A 76 -7.82 9.44 3.15
CA ARG A 76 -7.00 9.62 1.95
C ARG A 76 -7.44 8.69 0.86
N SER A 77 -7.25 9.11 -0.39
CA SER A 77 -7.44 8.21 -1.53
C SER A 77 -6.17 7.44 -1.85
N GLU A 78 -6.28 6.28 -2.51
CA GLU A 78 -5.11 5.49 -2.99
C GLU A 78 -4.10 6.38 -3.74
N ILE A 79 -4.56 7.25 -4.65
CA ILE A 79 -3.68 8.20 -5.38
C ILE A 79 -2.95 9.14 -4.42
N SER A 80 -3.67 9.68 -3.43
CA SER A 80 -3.08 10.60 -2.45
C SER A 80 -2.02 9.92 -1.59
N VAL A 81 -2.18 8.62 -1.31
CA VAL A 81 -1.23 7.83 -0.54
C VAL A 81 0.01 7.52 -1.38
N VAL A 82 -0.15 7.08 -2.62
CA VAL A 82 0.99 6.84 -3.54
C VAL A 82 1.82 8.12 -3.73
N ARG A 83 1.16 9.25 -4.01
CA ARG A 83 1.87 10.54 -4.13
C ARG A 83 2.58 10.96 -2.85
N TRP A 84 2.03 10.62 -1.69
CA TRP A 84 2.68 10.91 -0.42
C TRP A 84 3.95 10.08 -0.22
N LEU A 85 3.95 8.80 -0.65
CA LEU A 85 5.17 7.99 -0.67
C LEU A 85 6.20 8.55 -1.65
N GLU A 86 5.79 8.99 -2.84
CA GLU A 86 6.67 9.64 -3.83
C GLU A 86 7.39 10.85 -3.23
N LEU A 87 6.68 11.72 -2.50
CA LEU A 87 7.26 12.90 -1.84
C LEU A 87 8.24 12.57 -0.70
N ILE A 88 8.19 11.35 -0.13
CA ILE A 88 9.12 10.92 0.93
C ILE A 88 10.43 10.37 0.32
N TYR A 89 10.36 9.82 -0.89
CA TYR A 89 11.46 9.14 -1.57
C TYR A 89 12.13 10.00 -2.67
N GLU A 90 11.67 11.24 -2.86
CA GLU A 90 12.34 12.28 -3.66
C GLU A 90 13.55 12.87 -2.93
#